data_AF-A0A645C9R1-F1
#
_entry.id   AF-A0A645C9R1-F1
#
_cell.length_a   1.000
_cell.length_b   1.000
_cell.length_c   1.000
_cell.angle_alpha   90.00
_cell.angle_beta   90.00
_cell.angle_gamma   90.00
#
_symmetry.space_group_name_H-M   'P 1'
#
loop_
_entity.id
_entity.type
_entity.pdbx_description
1 polymer ?
#
loop_
_entity_poly.entity_id
_entity_poly.type
_entity_poly.pdbx_seq_one_letter_code
_entity_poly.pdbx_strand_id
1 'polypeptide(L)'
;MIQIVDDQNRPMFDSGSAVVKPYMRDILREIGAAMGNAENRISLSGHTDAAPYGNADRGYSNWELSADRANASRRELVAAGMPLDKLARVVGMASSDLLLPEEPRAAQNRRITITVLTKEAERRVLGNDKERSMEQVTSAEEAASTINQPKARRAVPSAADKQSLDAKEEFVVTNPEVATETVEKPDNARPMPGG
;
A
#
# COMPACT_ATOMS: atom_id res chain seq x y z
N MET A 1 1.46 -7.09 19.20
CA MET A 1 0.73 -7.70 18.06
C MET A 1 -0.42 -8.52 18.62
N ILE A 2 -1.49 -8.68 17.84
CA ILE A 2 -2.64 -9.53 18.17
C ILE A 2 -2.78 -10.54 17.03
N GLN A 3 -2.98 -11.82 17.36
CA GLN A 3 -3.25 -12.87 16.38
C GLN A 3 -4.56 -13.55 16.74
N ILE A 4 -5.43 -13.71 15.74
CA ILE A 4 -6.66 -14.48 15.87
C ILE A 4 -6.49 -15.70 14.96
N VAL A 5 -6.55 -16.88 15.55
CA VAL A 5 -6.25 -18.15 14.88
C VAL A 5 -7.51 -19.00 14.77
N ASP A 6 -7.61 -19.74 13.68
CA ASP A 6 -8.65 -20.77 13.55
C ASP A 6 -8.37 -21.94 14.51
N ASP A 7 -9.46 -22.56 14.96
CA ASP A 7 -9.46 -23.90 15.54
C ASP A 7 -10.23 -24.85 14.60
N GLN A 8 -9.92 -26.15 14.63
CA GLN A 8 -10.56 -27.15 13.77
C GLN A 8 -12.09 -27.14 13.93
N ASN A 9 -12.57 -26.92 15.15
CA ASN A 9 -14.00 -26.87 15.46
C ASN A 9 -14.59 -25.45 15.44
N ARG A 10 -13.78 -24.45 15.12
CA ARG A 10 -14.17 -23.03 15.15
C ARG A 10 -13.43 -22.22 14.08
N PRO A 11 -13.83 -22.34 12.79
CA PRO A 11 -13.22 -21.60 11.68
C PRO A 11 -13.74 -20.15 11.59
N MET A 12 -12.85 -19.15 11.62
CA MET A 12 -13.21 -17.72 11.69
C MET A 12 -13.96 -17.23 10.45
N PHE A 13 -13.80 -17.94 9.34
CA PHE A 13 -14.42 -17.68 8.06
C PHE A 13 -15.16 -18.92 7.56
N ASP A 14 -16.11 -18.73 6.67
CA ASP A 14 -16.65 -19.85 5.89
C ASP A 14 -15.54 -20.56 5.10
N SER A 15 -15.71 -21.87 4.90
CA SER A 15 -14.73 -22.69 4.21
C SER A 15 -14.47 -22.15 2.80
N GLY A 16 -13.19 -21.94 2.46
CA GLY A 16 -12.78 -21.38 1.17
C GLY A 16 -13.32 -19.97 0.88
N SER A 17 -13.78 -19.25 1.90
CA SER A 17 -14.44 -17.94 1.75
C SER A 17 -13.82 -16.89 2.67
N ALA A 18 -14.07 -15.62 2.34
CA ALA A 18 -13.74 -14.45 3.14
C ALA A 18 -14.93 -13.91 3.96
N VAL A 19 -16.04 -14.66 4.01
CA VAL A 19 -17.20 -14.34 4.86
C VAL A 19 -16.86 -14.65 6.31
N VAL A 20 -16.86 -13.62 7.16
CA VAL A 20 -16.57 -13.73 8.59
C VAL A 20 -17.72 -14.43 9.34
N LYS A 21 -17.38 -15.33 10.26
CA LYS A 21 -18.34 -15.91 11.20
C LYS A 21 -18.73 -14.89 12.29
N PRO A 22 -19.92 -15.05 12.93
CA PRO A 22 -20.39 -14.13 13.96
C PRO A 22 -19.39 -13.87 15.09
N TYR A 23 -18.79 -14.91 15.65
CA TYR A 23 -17.83 -14.74 16.75
C TYR A 23 -16.55 -14.01 16.32
N MET A 24 -16.08 -14.21 15.09
CA MET A 24 -14.91 -13.50 14.55
C MET A 24 -15.25 -12.01 14.38
N ARG A 25 -16.46 -11.73 13.89
CA ARG A 25 -16.98 -10.37 13.83
C ARG A 25 -17.01 -9.71 15.20
N ASP A 26 -17.49 -10.41 16.23
CA ASP A 26 -17.56 -9.86 17.59
C ASP A 26 -16.16 -9.49 18.11
N ILE A 27 -15.18 -10.40 17.98
CA ILE A 27 -13.77 -10.14 18.35
C ILE A 27 -13.21 -8.93 17.60
N LEU A 28 -13.39 -8.89 16.27
CA LEU A 28 -12.91 -7.78 15.45
C LEU A 28 -13.57 -6.45 15.85
N ARG A 29 -14.84 -6.46 16.26
CA ARG A 29 -15.53 -5.24 16.68
C ARG A 29 -15.04 -4.73 18.03
N GLU A 30 -14.77 -5.62 18.98
CA GLU A 30 -14.14 -5.23 20.25
C GLU A 30 -12.75 -4.61 20.02
N ILE A 31 -11.95 -5.22 19.15
CA ILE A 31 -10.63 -4.67 18.78
C ILE A 31 -10.81 -3.31 18.08
N GLY A 32 -11.71 -3.20 17.11
CA GLY A 32 -11.93 -1.97 16.36
C GLY A 32 -12.35 -0.80 17.27
N ALA A 33 -13.23 -1.05 18.23
CA ALA A 33 -13.63 -0.07 19.23
C ALA A 33 -12.44 0.37 20.10
N ALA A 34 -11.62 -0.57 20.59
CA ALA A 34 -10.44 -0.26 21.38
C ALA A 34 -9.39 0.55 20.58
N MET A 35 -9.28 0.29 19.29
CA MET A 35 -8.36 1.02 18.39
C MET A 35 -8.77 2.47 18.14
N GLY A 36 -10.03 2.86 18.39
CA GLY A 36 -10.50 4.24 18.23
C GLY A 36 -9.66 5.27 19.00
N ASN A 37 -9.19 4.91 20.19
CA ASN A 37 -8.43 5.80 21.08
C ASN A 37 -6.90 5.70 20.93
N ALA A 38 -6.38 4.72 20.18
CA ALA A 38 -4.94 4.48 20.08
C ALA A 38 -4.26 5.38 19.03
N GLU A 39 -3.16 6.06 19.36
CA GLU A 39 -2.46 6.95 18.39
C GLU A 39 -1.73 6.22 17.25
N ASN A 40 -1.54 4.91 17.39
CA ASN A 40 -0.72 4.12 16.49
C ASN A 40 -1.55 3.53 15.34
N ARG A 41 -0.98 3.57 14.13
CA ARG A 41 -1.52 2.85 12.97
C ARG A 41 -1.33 1.35 13.11
N ILE A 42 -2.07 0.57 12.32
CA ILE A 42 -2.00 -0.88 12.27
C ILE A 42 -1.66 -1.39 10.87
N SER A 43 -0.94 -2.52 10.84
CA SER A 43 -0.80 -3.38 9.67
C SER A 43 -1.66 -4.63 9.89
N LEU A 44 -2.43 -5.00 8.87
CA LEU A 44 -3.32 -6.17 8.92
C LEU A 44 -2.84 -7.21 7.92
N SER A 45 -2.61 -8.44 8.37
CA SER A 45 -2.15 -9.53 7.51
C SER A 45 -3.08 -10.73 7.62
N GLY A 46 -3.41 -11.33 6.48
CA GLY A 46 -4.13 -12.60 6.41
C GLY A 46 -3.20 -13.73 6.00
N HIS A 47 -3.40 -14.89 6.62
CA HIS A 47 -2.63 -16.11 6.36
C HIS A 47 -3.59 -17.28 6.15
N THR A 48 -3.19 -18.24 5.32
CA THR A 48 -3.88 -19.51 5.10
C THR A 48 -2.96 -20.66 5.46
N ASP A 49 -3.54 -21.86 5.57
CA ASP A 49 -2.74 -23.07 5.56
C ASP A 49 -2.24 -23.39 4.14
N ALA A 50 -1.43 -24.45 4.02
CA ALA A 50 -0.89 -24.96 2.77
C ALA A 50 -1.83 -25.94 2.04
N ALA A 51 -3.10 -26.07 2.46
CA ALA A 51 -4.06 -26.88 1.70
C ALA A 51 -4.33 -26.18 0.35
N PRO A 52 -4.31 -26.91 -0.77
CA PRO A 52 -4.65 -26.33 -2.07
C PRO A 52 -6.06 -25.74 -2.05
N TYR A 53 -6.21 -24.52 -2.56
CA TYR A 53 -7.52 -23.93 -2.74
C TYR A 53 -8.26 -24.65 -3.87
N GLY A 54 -9.45 -25.18 -3.58
CA GLY A 54 -10.17 -26.10 -4.48
C GLY A 54 -10.57 -25.53 -5.86
N ASN A 55 -10.47 -24.21 -6.07
CA ASN A 55 -10.78 -23.56 -7.35
C ASN A 55 -9.56 -22.86 -7.99
N ALA A 56 -8.33 -23.33 -7.71
CA ALA A 56 -7.09 -22.73 -8.23
C ALA A 56 -7.07 -22.55 -9.76
N ASP A 57 -7.72 -23.45 -10.51
CA ASP A 57 -7.79 -23.41 -11.98
C ASP A 57 -8.49 -22.16 -12.55
N ARG A 58 -9.22 -21.41 -11.71
CA ARG A 58 -9.86 -20.13 -12.10
C ARG A 58 -9.01 -18.90 -11.76
N GLY A 59 -7.75 -19.10 -11.36
CA GLY A 59 -6.82 -18.04 -10.99
C GLY A 59 -6.98 -17.51 -9.56
N TYR A 60 -7.95 -18.03 -8.80
CA TYR A 60 -8.13 -17.67 -7.39
C TYR A 60 -7.44 -18.70 -6.50
N SER A 61 -6.54 -18.24 -5.64
CA SER A 61 -5.68 -19.08 -4.83
C SER A 61 -5.69 -18.63 -3.35
N ASN A 62 -4.83 -19.25 -2.56
CA ASN A 62 -4.59 -18.84 -1.18
C ASN A 62 -4.04 -17.41 -1.08
N TRP A 63 -3.42 -16.86 -2.13
CA TRP A 63 -3.00 -15.46 -2.17
C TRP A 63 -4.21 -14.53 -2.09
N GLU A 64 -5.16 -14.69 -3.00
CA GLU A 64 -6.39 -13.89 -3.04
C GLU A 64 -7.21 -14.11 -1.77
N LEU A 65 -7.37 -15.37 -1.34
CA LEU A 65 -8.13 -15.70 -0.13
C LEU A 65 -7.57 -15.00 1.11
N SER A 66 -6.24 -15.02 1.27
CA SER A 66 -5.58 -14.40 2.42
C SER A 66 -5.77 -12.88 2.44
N ALA A 67 -5.65 -12.22 1.28
CA ALA A 67 -5.87 -10.79 1.14
C ALA A 67 -7.34 -10.40 1.35
N ASP A 68 -8.28 -11.20 0.85
CA ASP A 68 -9.72 -10.97 1.01
C ASP A 68 -10.16 -11.13 2.46
N ARG A 69 -9.64 -12.12 3.18
CA ARG A 69 -9.89 -12.32 4.61
C ARG A 69 -9.32 -11.18 5.45
N ALA A 70 -8.13 -10.69 5.11
CA ALA A 70 -7.58 -9.49 5.72
C ALA A 70 -8.49 -8.27 5.47
N ASN A 71 -8.96 -8.06 4.23
CA ASN A 71 -9.89 -6.99 3.91
C ASN A 71 -11.28 -7.14 4.56
N ALA A 72 -11.78 -8.36 4.72
CA ALA A 72 -13.01 -8.63 5.47
C ALA A 72 -12.84 -8.22 6.94
N SER A 73 -11.69 -8.53 7.52
CA SER A 73 -11.36 -8.17 8.89
C SER A 73 -11.24 -6.64 9.05
N ARG A 74 -10.61 -5.96 8.08
CA ARG A 74 -10.57 -4.50 7.99
C ARG A 74 -11.96 -3.87 8.03
N ARG A 75 -12.91 -4.41 7.25
CA ARG A 75 -14.29 -3.88 7.19
C ARG A 75 -14.99 -3.97 8.54
N GLU A 76 -14.82 -5.07 9.28
CA GLU A 76 -15.42 -5.22 10.61
C GLU A 76 -14.76 -4.29 11.65
N LEU A 77 -13.43 -4.10 11.60
CA LEU A 77 -12.73 -3.14 12.45
C LEU A 77 -13.27 -1.71 12.25
N VAL A 78 -13.42 -1.30 10.98
CA VAL A 78 -13.96 0.03 10.63
C VAL A 78 -15.43 0.16 11.01
N ALA A 79 -16.23 -0.88 10.80
CA ALA A 79 -17.64 -0.90 11.19
C ALA A 79 -17.84 -0.72 12.71
N ALA A 80 -16.82 -1.05 13.51
CA ALA A 80 -16.80 -0.85 14.96
C ALA A 80 -16.28 0.52 15.40
N GLY A 81 -15.99 1.43 14.46
CA GLY A 81 -15.54 2.79 14.75
C GLY A 81 -14.03 3.00 14.68
N MET A 82 -13.24 2.02 14.21
CA MET A 82 -11.83 2.27 13.91
C MET A 82 -11.70 3.25 12.73
N PRO A 83 -11.03 4.41 12.90
CA PRO A 83 -10.80 5.33 11.80
C PRO A 83 -9.99 4.68 10.67
N LEU A 84 -10.36 4.96 9.41
CA LEU A 84 -9.76 4.30 8.25
C LEU A 84 -8.28 4.68 8.06
N ASP A 85 -7.89 5.90 8.45
CA ASP A 85 -6.52 6.41 8.41
C ASP A 85 -5.56 5.70 9.39
N LYS A 86 -6.09 4.95 10.35
CA LYS A 86 -5.28 4.06 11.20
C LYS A 86 -4.79 2.82 10.47
N LEU A 87 -5.37 2.47 9.33
CA LEU A 87 -4.90 1.33 8.56
C LEU A 87 -3.70 1.77 7.70
N ALA A 88 -2.50 1.32 8.06
CA ALA A 88 -1.31 1.59 7.27
C ALA A 88 -1.23 0.69 6.02
N ARG A 89 -1.56 -0.61 6.15
CA ARG A 89 -1.57 -1.55 5.04
C ARG A 89 -2.38 -2.81 5.32
N VAL A 90 -2.77 -3.50 4.24
CA VAL A 90 -3.34 -4.85 4.25
C VAL A 90 -2.43 -5.77 3.44
N VAL A 91 -2.15 -6.96 3.95
CA VAL A 91 -1.24 -7.92 3.33
C VAL A 91 -1.89 -9.30 3.26
N GLY A 92 -1.84 -9.94 2.09
CA GLY A 92 -2.13 -11.37 1.95
C GLY A 92 -0.84 -12.16 1.91
N MET A 93 -0.69 -13.13 2.81
CA MET A 93 0.53 -13.94 2.93
C MET A 93 0.37 -15.37 2.40
N ALA A 94 -0.85 -15.78 2.01
CA ALA A 94 -1.17 -17.16 1.68
C ALA A 94 -0.57 -18.13 2.73
N SER A 95 0.11 -19.18 2.28
CA SER A 95 0.86 -20.14 3.09
C SER A 95 2.37 -19.86 3.14
N SER A 96 2.81 -18.64 2.83
CA SER A 96 4.25 -18.30 2.82
C SER A 96 4.85 -18.09 4.21
N ASP A 97 4.01 -17.86 5.21
CA ASP A 97 4.39 -17.65 6.61
C ASP A 97 3.48 -18.47 7.54
N LEU A 98 3.80 -19.76 7.68
CA LEU A 98 3.07 -20.73 8.49
C LEU A 98 3.42 -20.56 9.96
N LEU A 99 2.40 -20.62 10.83
CA LEU A 99 2.58 -20.61 12.28
C LEU A 99 3.18 -21.94 12.79
N LEU A 100 2.76 -23.04 12.17
CA LEU A 100 3.23 -24.41 12.41
C LEU A 100 3.79 -24.97 11.10
N PRO A 101 5.08 -24.70 10.77
CA PRO A 101 5.72 -25.22 9.55
C PRO A 101 5.78 -26.74 9.49
N GLU A 102 5.86 -27.41 10.63
CA GLU A 102 5.84 -28.88 10.78
C GLU A 102 4.47 -29.49 10.47
N GLU A 103 3.40 -28.71 10.59
CA GLU A 103 2.03 -29.11 10.24
C GLU A 103 1.41 -28.12 9.24
N PRO A 104 1.84 -28.10 7.97
CA PRO A 104 1.45 -27.04 7.02
C PRO A 104 -0.06 -26.91 6.77
N ARG A 105 -0.83 -27.97 7.01
CA ARG A 105 -2.30 -28.01 6.82
C ARG A 105 -3.08 -27.78 8.13
N ALA A 106 -2.40 -27.48 9.23
CA ALA A 106 -3.03 -27.21 10.51
C ALA A 106 -3.95 -25.97 10.43
N ALA A 107 -5.09 -26.04 11.13
CA ALA A 107 -6.05 -24.95 11.18
C ALA A 107 -5.42 -23.64 11.70
N GLN A 108 -4.50 -23.75 12.66
CA GLN A 108 -3.82 -22.65 13.31
C GLN A 108 -3.00 -21.79 12.33
N ASN A 109 -2.64 -22.32 11.15
CA ASN A 109 -2.00 -21.55 10.09
C ASN A 109 -2.96 -20.54 9.43
N ARG A 110 -4.27 -20.79 9.48
CA ARG A 110 -5.30 -19.85 9.05
C ARG A 110 -5.51 -18.82 10.15
N ARG A 111 -4.89 -17.65 9.99
CA ARG A 111 -4.90 -16.59 11.02
C ARG A 111 -4.99 -15.19 10.43
N ILE A 112 -5.51 -14.28 11.24
CA ILE A 112 -5.45 -12.84 11.01
C ILE A 112 -4.50 -12.22 12.04
N THR A 113 -3.52 -11.47 11.54
CA THR A 113 -2.52 -10.79 12.36
C THR A 113 -2.75 -9.29 12.31
N ILE A 114 -2.90 -8.68 13.49
CA ILE A 114 -3.01 -7.23 13.66
C ILE A 114 -1.75 -6.73 14.36
N THR A 115 -0.93 -5.99 13.64
CA THR A 115 0.31 -5.40 14.17
C THR A 115 0.11 -3.92 14.40
N VAL A 116 0.10 -3.50 15.66
CA VAL A 116 0.18 -2.09 16.05
C VAL A 116 1.60 -1.60 15.76
N LEU A 117 1.73 -0.56 14.93
CA LEU A 117 3.00 -0.05 14.47
C LEU A 117 3.58 0.95 15.46
N THR A 118 4.87 0.84 15.73
CA THR A 118 5.63 1.96 16.33
C THR A 118 5.76 3.08 15.30
N LYS A 119 6.02 4.31 15.74
CA LYS A 119 6.26 5.45 14.83
C LYS A 119 7.37 5.18 13.81
N GLU A 120 8.40 4.44 14.21
CA GLU A 120 9.49 4.03 13.32
C GLU A 120 9.02 3.01 12.26
N ALA A 121 8.28 1.98 12.67
CA ALA A 121 7.73 0.99 11.74
C ALA A 121 6.69 1.61 10.79
N GLU A 122 5.87 2.53 11.28
CA GLU A 122 4.92 3.31 10.48
C GLU A 122 5.65 4.08 9.36
N ARG A 123 6.72 4.82 9.68
CA ARG A 123 7.50 5.56 8.67
C ARG A 123 8.08 4.67 7.58
N ARG A 124 8.64 3.51 7.96
CA ARG A 124 9.17 2.53 7.00
C ARG A 124 8.09 1.98 6.08
N VAL A 125 6.90 1.72 6.61
CA VAL A 125 5.77 1.21 5.83
C VAL A 125 5.21 2.27 4.87
N LEU A 126 5.14 3.53 5.30
CA LEU A 126 4.58 4.62 4.50
C LEU A 126 5.60 5.24 3.51
N GLY A 127 6.89 4.95 3.66
CA GLY A 127 7.93 5.43 2.74
C GLY A 127 8.46 6.84 3.02
N ASN A 128 8.03 7.47 4.12
CA ASN A 128 8.37 8.85 4.49
C ASN A 128 9.85 9.06 4.84
N ASP A 129 10.65 8.00 4.96
CA ASP A 129 12.09 8.11 5.21
C ASP A 129 12.84 8.78 4.05
N LYS A 130 12.32 8.69 2.81
CA LYS A 130 12.93 9.34 1.64
C LYS A 130 12.78 10.87 1.65
N GLU A 131 11.59 11.37 1.98
CA GLU A 131 11.30 12.82 2.02
C GLU A 131 12.15 13.52 3.09
N ARG A 132 12.27 12.92 4.28
CA ARG A 132 13.11 13.47 5.35
C ARG A 132 14.61 13.39 5.02
N SER A 133 15.05 12.35 4.31
CA SER A 133 16.44 12.28 3.84
C SER A 133 16.73 13.37 2.81
N MET A 134 15.78 13.71 1.93
CA MET A 134 15.93 14.84 1.01
C MET A 134 15.88 16.18 1.74
N GLU A 135 14.94 16.41 2.67
CA GLU A 135 14.86 17.64 3.46
C GLU A 135 16.08 17.88 4.36
N GLN A 136 16.67 16.82 4.92
CA GLN A 136 17.89 16.94 5.72
C GLN A 136 19.12 17.24 4.84
N VAL A 137 19.17 16.72 3.62
CA VAL A 137 20.26 17.00 2.67
C VAL A 137 20.14 18.42 2.14
N THR A 138 18.93 18.89 1.78
CA THR A 138 18.71 20.27 1.32
C THR A 138 18.99 21.29 2.42
N SER A 139 18.57 21.02 3.66
CA SER A 139 18.82 21.92 4.78
C SER A 139 20.30 21.99 5.17
N ALA A 140 21.04 20.87 5.06
CA ALA A 140 22.49 20.86 5.26
C ALA A 140 23.24 21.62 4.16
N GLU A 141 22.77 21.54 2.91
CA GLU A 141 23.36 22.24 1.76
C GLU A 141 23.08 23.75 1.78
N GLU A 142 21.87 24.18 2.18
CA GLU A 142 21.55 25.59 2.41
C GLU A 142 22.33 26.19 3.59
N ALA A 143 22.51 25.42 4.67
CA ALA A 143 23.34 25.83 5.81
C ALA A 143 24.82 25.96 5.42
N ALA A 144 25.34 25.05 4.59
CA ALA A 144 26.71 25.11 4.08
C ALA A 144 26.90 26.28 3.09
N SER A 145 25.92 26.58 2.25
CA SER A 145 25.95 27.71 1.30
C SER A 145 25.91 29.08 2.00
N THR A 146 25.25 29.18 3.16
CA THR A 146 25.16 30.44 3.93
C THR A 146 26.49 30.82 4.60
N ILE A 147 27.30 29.81 4.96
CA ILE A 147 28.60 30.02 5.62
C ILE A 147 29.67 30.51 4.63
N ASN A 148 29.52 30.23 3.33
CA ASN A 148 30.55 30.47 2.32
C ASN A 148 30.35 31.75 1.46
N GLN A 149 29.49 32.68 1.89
CA GLN A 149 29.42 33.99 1.23
C GLN A 149 30.64 34.86 1.64
N PRO A 150 31.53 35.24 0.71
CA PRO A 150 32.62 36.15 1.03
C PRO A 150 32.05 37.52 1.38
N LYS A 151 32.39 38.03 2.58
CA LYS A 151 32.11 39.42 2.99
C LYS A 151 32.60 40.37 1.90
N ALA A 152 31.67 40.98 1.18
CA ALA A 152 31.96 41.93 0.11
C ALA A 152 32.85 43.06 0.65
N ARG A 153 34.11 43.12 0.19
CA ARG A 153 34.96 44.29 0.36
C ARG A 153 34.34 45.43 -0.45
N ARG A 154 34.06 46.52 0.26
CA ARG A 154 33.49 47.77 -0.25
C ARG A 154 34.41 48.34 -1.36
N ALA A 155 33.95 48.32 -2.61
CA ALA A 155 34.64 48.92 -3.75
C ALA A 155 34.10 50.34 -4.03
N VAL A 156 35.02 51.26 -4.34
CA VAL A 156 34.82 52.68 -4.66
C VAL A 156 34.37 52.80 -6.13
N PRO A 157 33.48 53.73 -6.52
CA PRO A 157 32.96 53.75 -7.89
C PRO A 157 33.89 54.49 -8.85
N SER A 158 34.09 53.96 -10.05
CA SER A 158 34.60 54.71 -11.20
C SER A 158 33.92 54.24 -12.48
N ALA A 159 33.67 55.20 -13.36
CA ALA A 159 32.68 55.22 -14.42
C ALA A 159 33.15 54.64 -15.77
N ALA A 160 32.16 54.49 -16.65
CA ALA A 160 32.16 54.62 -18.12
C ALA A 160 32.12 53.35 -19.00
N ASP A 161 31.01 53.30 -19.76
CA ASP A 161 30.88 53.07 -21.21
C ASP A 161 30.97 51.67 -21.87
N LYS A 162 29.79 51.31 -22.43
CA LYS A 162 29.47 50.88 -23.81
C LYS A 162 29.58 49.39 -24.26
N GLN A 163 28.39 48.93 -24.67
CA GLN A 163 28.00 48.22 -25.91
C GLN A 163 28.30 46.73 -26.16
N SER A 164 27.17 46.02 -26.35
CA SER A 164 26.81 44.98 -27.35
C SER A 164 27.60 43.66 -27.46
N LEU A 165 26.88 42.53 -27.38
CA LEU A 165 26.54 41.66 -28.53
C LEU A 165 25.85 40.35 -28.09
N ASP A 166 25.04 39.84 -29.00
CA ASP A 166 24.11 38.70 -28.97
C ASP A 166 24.65 37.32 -28.53
N ALA A 167 23.75 36.46 -28.01
CA ALA A 167 23.23 35.25 -28.70
C ALA A 167 22.58 34.21 -27.75
N LYS A 168 21.32 33.87 -28.07
CA LYS A 168 20.61 32.57 -28.12
C LYS A 168 21.34 31.35 -27.50
N GLU A 169 20.70 30.45 -26.74
CA GLU A 169 19.58 29.59 -27.17
C GLU A 169 18.65 29.15 -26.02
N GLU A 170 17.38 28.99 -26.36
CA GLU A 170 16.28 28.50 -25.53
C GLU A 170 16.01 27.04 -25.95
N PHE A 171 16.23 26.06 -25.06
CA PHE A 171 15.98 24.65 -25.35
C PHE A 171 14.56 24.27 -24.95
N VAL A 172 13.70 24.15 -25.96
CA VAL A 172 12.32 23.64 -25.88
C VAL A 172 12.37 22.11 -25.89
N VAL A 173 11.93 21.46 -24.80
CA VAL A 173 11.66 20.02 -24.80
C VAL A 173 10.22 19.81 -25.27
N THR A 174 10.07 19.37 -26.52
CA THR A 174 8.81 18.88 -27.08
C THR A 174 8.50 17.49 -26.55
N ASN A 175 7.27 17.32 -26.05
CA ASN A 175 6.72 16.07 -25.53
C ASN A 175 6.17 15.23 -26.71
N PRO A 176 6.59 13.97 -26.92
CA PRO A 176 5.99 13.14 -27.97
C PRO A 176 4.65 12.54 -27.49
N GLU A 177 3.67 12.68 -28.38
CA GLU A 177 2.26 12.35 -28.26
C GLU A 177 2.01 10.84 -28.13
N VAL A 178 1.05 10.45 -27.28
CA VAL A 178 0.61 9.08 -27.05
C VAL A 178 -0.36 8.67 -28.17
N ALA A 179 0.02 7.67 -28.95
CA ALA A 179 -0.85 7.07 -29.96
C ALA A 179 -2.01 6.30 -29.30
N THR A 180 -3.24 6.71 -29.59
CA THR A 180 -4.47 5.99 -29.26
C THR A 180 -4.77 4.96 -30.35
N GLU A 181 -4.77 3.69 -29.99
CA GLU A 181 -5.18 2.60 -30.88
C GLU A 181 -6.72 2.42 -30.79
N THR A 182 -7.39 2.61 -31.92
CA THR A 182 -8.84 2.47 -32.09
C THR A 182 -9.24 1.00 -32.19
N VAL A 183 -10.13 0.55 -31.31
CA VAL A 183 -10.77 -0.77 -31.37
C VAL A 183 -11.82 -0.80 -32.50
N GLU A 184 -11.56 -1.56 -33.56
CA GLU A 184 -12.56 -1.88 -34.59
C GLU A 184 -13.62 -2.85 -34.04
N LYS A 185 -14.87 -2.57 -34.38
CA LYS A 185 -16.07 -3.33 -34.01
C LYS A 185 -16.41 -4.27 -35.18
N PRO A 186 -16.65 -5.58 -34.98
CA PRO A 186 -16.96 -6.45 -36.09
C PRO A 186 -18.36 -6.19 -36.65
N ASP A 187 -18.39 -6.11 -37.97
CA ASP A 187 -19.50 -5.78 -38.86
C ASP A 187 -20.58 -6.88 -38.86
N ASN A 188 -21.84 -6.47 -38.78
CA ASN A 188 -22.99 -7.35 -38.60
C ASN A 188 -23.92 -7.19 -39.79
N ALA A 189 -23.80 -8.04 -40.82
CA ALA A 189 -24.87 -8.28 -41.78
C ALA A 189 -24.63 -9.52 -42.65
N ARG A 190 -25.56 -10.47 -42.64
CA ARG A 190 -26.06 -11.14 -43.85
C ARG A 190 -27.53 -11.57 -43.65
N PRO A 191 -28.42 -11.34 -44.63
CA PRO A 191 -29.82 -11.75 -44.55
C PRO A 191 -30.05 -13.19 -45.08
N MET A 192 -31.21 -13.74 -44.72
CA MET A 192 -31.77 -15.07 -45.00
C MET A 192 -31.91 -15.40 -46.51
N PRO A 193 -32.21 -16.66 -46.87
CA PRO A 193 -33.60 -16.93 -47.28
C PRO A 193 -34.16 -18.29 -46.80
N GLY A 194 -35.49 -18.36 -46.77
CA GLY A 194 -36.27 -19.50 -46.25
C GLY A 194 -36.40 -20.71 -47.17
N GLY A 195 -37.02 -21.74 -46.59
CA GLY A 195 -37.43 -23.02 -47.18
C GLY A 195 -37.92 -23.94 -46.07
#